data_AF-A0A383C9B3-F1
#
_entry.id   AF-A0A383C9B3-F1
#
_cell.length_a   1.000
_cell.length_b   1.000
_cell.length_c   1.000
_cell.angle_alpha   90.00
_cell.angle_beta   90.00
_cell.angle_gamma   90.00
#
_symmetry.space_group_name_H-M   'P 1'
#
loop_
_entity.id
_entity.type
_entity.pdbx_description
1 polymer ?
#
loop_
_entity_poly.entity_id
_entity_poly.type
_entity_poly.pdbx_seq_one_letter_code
_entity_poly.pdbx_strand_id
1 'polypeptide(L)' 'MEIYEYVGNLHNHTPYSDGILYHRDIAKAAAQSNLDFLIVTDHNVWVTGVEGYYEFKD' A
#
# COMPACT_ATOMS: atom_id res chain seq x y z
N MET A 1 1.26 19.34 23.40
CA MET A 1 0.58 18.17 22.81
C MET A 1 0.98 18.18 21.35
N GLU A 2 1.73 17.18 20.92
CA GLU A 2 2.22 17.09 19.54
C GLU A 2 1.14 16.46 18.67
N ILE A 3 0.96 17.00 17.46
CA ILE A 3 0.06 16.44 16.43
C ILE A 3 0.94 15.80 15.36
N TYR A 4 0.60 14.58 14.96
CA TYR A 4 1.26 13.86 13.88
C TYR A 4 0.28 13.73 12.70
N GLU A 5 0.75 14.06 11.50
CA GLU A 5 0.03 13.82 10.26
C GLU A 5 0.56 12.54 9.60
N TYR A 6 -0.34 11.75 9.02
CA TYR A 6 0.00 10.62 8.17
C TYR A 6 -0.86 10.69 6.91
N VAL A 7 -0.22 10.61 5.75
CA VAL A 7 -0.86 10.70 4.44
C VAL A 7 -0.81 9.34 3.77
N GLY A 8 -1.95 8.83 3.32
CA GLY A 8 -2.01 7.50 2.71
C GLY A 8 -3.07 7.36 1.62
N ASN A 9 -2.88 6.33 0.78
CA ASN A 9 -3.86 5.94 -0.25
C ASN A 9 -4.65 4.71 0.22
N LEU A 10 -5.95 4.89 0.43
CA LEU A 10 -6.82 3.89 1.04
C LEU A 10 -7.47 2.90 0.06
N HIS A 11 -7.27 3.06 -1.25
CA HIS A 11 -8.00 2.27 -2.26
C HIS A 11 -7.09 1.90 -3.44
N ASN A 12 -6.54 0.69 -3.39
CA ASN A 12 -5.64 0.17 -4.42
C ASN A 12 -6.03 -1.26 -4.77
N HIS A 13 -5.82 -1.65 -6.03
CA HIS A 13 -6.07 -3.01 -6.51
C HIS A 13 -4.77 -3.67 -6.95
N THR A 14 -4.74 -4.99 -6.85
CA THR A 14 -3.67 -5.87 -7.31
C THR A 14 -4.21 -6.83 -8.38
N PRO A 15 -3.35 -7.67 -9.00
CA PRO A 15 -3.82 -8.73 -9.90
C PRO A 15 -4.76 -9.76 -9.26
N TYR A 16 -4.97 -9.75 -7.94
CA TYR A 16 -5.99 -10.58 -7.29
C TYR A 16 -7.43 -10.08 -7.54
N SER A 17 -7.60 -8.86 -8.05
CA SER A 17 -8.85 -8.42 -8.67
C SER A 17 -8.65 -7.88 -10.09
N ASP A 18 -8.19 -6.65 -10.24
CA ASP A 18 -8.15 -5.90 -11.50
C ASP A 18 -7.03 -4.84 -11.56
N GLY A 19 -6.12 -4.84 -10.58
CA GLY A 19 -4.90 -4.05 -10.61
C GLY A 19 -3.75 -4.73 -11.34
N ILE A 20 -2.61 -4.03 -11.46
CA ILE A 20 -1.44 -4.49 -12.23
C ILE A 20 -0.16 -4.67 -11.41
N LEU A 21 -0.12 -4.14 -10.18
CA LEU A 21 1.05 -4.23 -9.28
C LEU A 21 0.70 -5.07 -8.05
N TYR A 22 1.65 -5.82 -7.51
CA TYR A 22 1.47 -6.54 -6.25
C TYR A 22 1.80 -5.64 -5.05
N HIS A 23 1.31 -6.01 -3.86
CA HIS A 23 1.42 -5.26 -2.60
C HIS A 23 2.77 -4.56 -2.38
N ARG A 24 3.90 -5.27 -2.55
CA ARG A 24 5.25 -4.70 -2.38
C ARG A 24 5.60 -3.64 -3.42
N ASP A 25 5.15 -3.79 -4.66
CA ASP A 25 5.40 -2.82 -5.74
C ASP A 25 4.54 -1.57 -5.55
N ILE A 26 3.28 -1.74 -5.11
CA ILE A 26 2.42 -0.61 -4.72
C ILE A 26 3.05 0.12 -3.52
N ALA A 27 3.55 -0.61 -2.52
CA ALA A 27 4.25 -0.02 -1.37
C ALA A 27 5.48 0.77 -1.78
N LYS A 28 6.25 0.26 -2.77
CA LYS A 28 7.39 0.99 -3.33
C LYS A 28 6.95 2.27 -4.02
N ALA A 29 5.90 2.22 -4.83
CA ALA A 29 5.36 3.41 -5.51
C ALA A 29 4.81 4.45 -4.52
N ALA A 30 4.15 4.00 -3.44
CA ALA A 30 3.68 4.86 -2.37
C ALA A 30 4.84 5.55 -1.64
N ALA A 31 5.89 4.81 -1.29
CA ALA A 31 7.10 5.37 -0.67
C ALA A 31 7.78 6.41 -1.58
N GLN A 32 7.91 6.12 -2.88
CA GLN A 32 8.43 7.07 -3.88
C GLN A 32 7.55 8.31 -4.06
N SER A 33 6.28 8.24 -3.67
CA SER A 33 5.31 9.33 -3.72
C SER A 33 5.15 10.08 -2.39
N ASN A 34 6.00 9.80 -1.39
CA ASN A 34 5.93 10.35 -0.03
C ASN A 34 4.61 10.05 0.71
N LEU A 35 4.01 8.89 0.47
CA LEU A 35 2.90 8.39 1.28
C LEU A 35 3.44 7.55 2.44
N ASP A 36 2.88 7.74 3.63
CA ASP A 36 3.24 7.01 4.84
C ASP A 36 2.67 5.58 4.84
N PHE A 37 1.52 5.37 4.19
CA PHE A 37 0.87 4.08 4.12
C PHE A 37 -0.07 3.94 2.92
N LEU A 38 -0.49 2.70 2.66
CA LEU A 38 -1.54 2.39 1.70
C LEU A 38 -2.39 1.22 2.18
N ILE A 39 -3.58 1.10 1.61
CA ILE A 39 -4.47 -0.05 1.81
C ILE A 39 -4.84 -0.63 0.44
N VAL A 40 -4.71 -1.95 0.32
CA VAL A 40 -5.20 -2.72 -0.83
C VAL A 40 -6.62 -3.18 -0.53
N THR A 41 -7.51 -3.00 -1.50
CA THR A 41 -8.96 -3.24 -1.41
C THR A 41 -9.46 -4.00 -2.63
N ASP A 42 -8.86 -5.17 -2.88
CA ASP A 42 -9.25 -6.05 -3.99
C ASP A 42 -10.73 -6.47 -3.92
N HIS A 43 -11.35 -6.68 -5.08
CA HIS A 43 -12.77 -7.04 -5.18
C HIS A 43 -13.08 -8.39 -4.54
N ASN A 44 -13.68 -8.38 -3.34
CA ASN A 44 -14.23 -9.56 -2.65
C ASN A 44 -13.23 -10.70 -2.42
N VAL A 45 -11.93 -10.38 -2.36
CA VAL A 45 -10.86 -11.35 -2.08
C VAL A 45 -10.11 -10.91 -0.84
N TRP A 46 -9.83 -11.88 0.04
CA TRP A 46 -9.00 -11.69 1.22
C TRP A 46 -7.65 -12.37 1.02
N VAL A 47 -6.65 -11.58 0.62
CA VAL A 47 -5.26 -12.04 0.45
C VAL A 47 -4.56 -11.95 1.81
N THR A 48 -3.83 -12.99 2.19
CA THR A 48 -3.13 -13.05 3.50
C THR A 48 -1.62 -13.13 3.32
N GLY A 49 -0.86 -12.66 4.31
CA GLY A 49 0.60 -12.79 4.35
C GLY A 49 1.33 -11.76 3.47
N VAL A 50 0.66 -10.65 3.17
CA VAL A 50 1.14 -9.57 2.30
C VAL A 50 1.26 -8.22 3.05
N GLU A 51 0.69 -8.18 4.25
CA GLU A 51 0.70 -7.04 5.16
C GLU A 51 2.09 -6.85 5.79
N GLY A 52 2.52 -5.60 5.97
CA GLY A 52 3.79 -5.32 6.64
C GLY A 52 4.29 -3.89 6.45
N TYR A 53 5.35 -3.57 7.18
CA TYR A 53 6.13 -2.36 6.99
C TYR A 53 7.25 -2.63 5.99
N TYR A 54 7.42 -1.72 5.04
CA TYR A 54 8.42 -1.85 4.00
C TYR A 54 9.44 -0.71 4.12
N GLU A 55 10.71 -1.06 4.11
CA GLU A 55 11.80 -0.11 3.92
C GLU A 55 12.36 -0.30 2.50
N PHE A 56 12.32 0.77 1.72
CA PHE A 56 12.95 0.81 0.41
C PHE A 56 14.15 1.74 0.51
N LYS A 57 15.33 1.23 0.15
CA LYS A 57 16.52 2.07 -0.06
C LYS A 57 16.46 2.62 -1.48
N ASP A 58 16.92 3.85 -1.64
CA ASP A 58 17.13 4.48 -2.95
C ASP A 58 18.10 3.66 -3.82
#